data_AF-A0A522W1W8-F1
#
_entry.id   AF-A0A522W1W8-F1
#
_cell.length_a   1.000
_cell.length_b   1.000
_cell.length_c   1.000
_cell.angle_alpha   90.00
_cell.angle_beta   90.00
_cell.angle_gamma   90.00
#
_symmetry.space_group_name_H-M   'P 1'
#
loop_
_entity.id
_entity.type
_entity.pdbx_description
1 polymer ?
#
loop_
_entity_poly.entity_id
_entity_poly.type
_entity_poly.pdbx_seq_one_letter_code
_entity_poly.pdbx_strand_id
1 'polypeptide(L)'
;MAQRKTDIGPPHYQKFLPPIVKQNYGQWRYHEILKPGVMVHVGESGDKLYTVRAGSPRLLSIQTIREFCDLADKYSGGYLRFTSRNNVEFLLTDPGKIEPLIADLAAKGFPVGGTANAISNMVHTQGWVHCHSAATDASGVVKAVMDELVDYFTTTKLPAKLRLALACCLNMCGAVHCSDIAILGVHRRPPKIDDEKVPKICEIPSVVAACPTAAIRPKRIDGKESVEVIEERCMFCGNCYTVC
;
A
#
# COMPACT_ATOMS: atom_id res chain seq x y z
N MET A 1 20.22 -26.56 20.95
CA MET A 1 19.32 -25.65 20.20
C MET A 1 19.60 -24.23 20.65
N ALA A 2 19.68 -23.27 19.73
CA ALA A 2 19.75 -21.87 20.13
C ALA A 2 18.44 -21.47 20.84
N GLN A 3 18.53 -20.63 21.88
CA GLN A 3 17.37 -20.18 22.63
C GLN A 3 16.48 -19.28 21.76
N ARG A 4 15.16 -19.54 21.74
CA ARG A 4 14.18 -18.72 21.02
C ARG A 4 14.11 -17.32 21.65
N LYS A 5 14.12 -16.28 20.81
CA LYS A 5 13.89 -14.89 21.22
C LYS A 5 12.46 -14.49 20.83
N THR A 6 11.72 -13.88 21.76
CA THR A 6 10.34 -13.38 21.57
C THR A 6 10.21 -11.95 22.10
N ASP A 7 9.15 -11.24 21.73
CA ASP A 7 8.79 -9.92 22.28
C ASP A 7 9.84 -8.81 22.07
N ILE A 8 10.66 -8.94 21.02
CA ILE A 8 11.77 -8.01 20.73
C ILE A 8 11.35 -6.77 19.92
N GLY A 9 10.14 -6.76 19.34
CA GLY A 9 9.64 -5.66 18.50
C GLY A 9 10.45 -5.42 17.21
N PRO A 10 10.22 -4.28 16.52
CA PRO A 10 11.01 -3.89 15.37
C PRO A 10 12.38 -3.35 15.79
N PRO A 11 13.39 -3.41 14.90
CA PRO A 11 14.63 -2.67 15.14
C PRO A 11 14.34 -1.17 15.20
N HIS A 12 14.93 -0.48 16.19
CA HIS A 12 14.77 0.96 16.34
C HIS A 12 15.28 1.71 15.09
N TYR A 13 14.47 2.62 14.54
CA TYR A 13 14.72 3.28 13.25
C TYR A 13 16.04 4.07 13.20
N GLN A 14 16.51 4.59 14.33
CA GLN A 14 17.79 5.32 14.42
C GLN A 14 19.00 4.47 13.98
N LYS A 15 18.89 3.14 13.97
CA LYS A 15 19.94 2.26 13.43
C LYS A 15 20.18 2.48 11.93
N PHE A 16 19.16 2.95 11.21
CA PHE A 16 19.14 3.03 9.74
C PHE A 16 19.07 4.47 9.21
N LEU A 17 19.17 5.49 10.06
CA LEU A 17 19.18 6.88 9.61
C LEU A 17 20.54 7.24 8.97
N PRO A 18 20.55 7.96 7.83
CA PRO A 18 21.76 8.58 7.33
C PRO A 18 22.40 9.50 8.40
N PRO A 19 23.73 9.63 8.46
CA PRO A 19 24.40 10.49 9.43
C PRO A 19 23.88 11.93 9.46
N ILE A 20 23.67 12.53 8.28
CA ILE A 20 23.12 13.90 8.14
C ILE A 20 21.72 14.02 8.77
N VAL A 21 20.89 12.98 8.67
CA VAL A 21 19.55 12.96 9.27
C VAL A 21 19.63 12.87 10.79
N LYS A 22 20.60 12.13 11.34
CA LYS A 22 20.83 12.07 12.79
C LYS A 22 21.29 13.41 13.34
N GLN A 23 22.22 14.06 12.64
CA GLN A 23 22.78 15.35 13.04
C GLN A 23 21.73 16.47 13.02
N ASN A 24 20.79 16.42 12.07
CA ASN A 24 19.75 17.42 11.90
C ASN A 24 18.37 16.96 12.40
N TYR A 25 18.31 15.93 13.26
CA TYR A 25 17.05 15.34 13.67
C TYR A 25 16.20 16.33 14.48
N GLY A 26 15.06 16.76 13.93
CA GLY A 26 14.22 17.79 14.54
C GLY A 26 14.71 19.22 14.33
N GLN A 27 15.77 19.43 13.55
CA GLN A 27 16.41 20.73 13.30
C GLN A 27 16.43 21.06 11.79
N TRP A 28 15.32 20.78 11.11
CA TRP A 28 15.15 21.12 9.69
C TRP A 28 14.50 22.49 9.55
N ARG A 29 15.10 23.35 8.74
CA ARG A 29 14.64 24.73 8.54
C ARG A 29 13.54 24.82 7.49
N TYR A 30 13.75 24.22 6.33
CA TYR A 30 12.78 24.22 5.23
C TYR A 30 13.05 23.06 4.25
N HIS A 31 12.13 22.89 3.30
CA HIS A 31 12.30 22.01 2.16
C HIS A 31 11.86 22.70 0.87
N GLU A 32 12.43 22.26 -0.24
CA GLU A 32 12.06 22.73 -1.58
C GLU A 32 11.91 21.53 -2.52
N ILE A 33 11.02 21.67 -3.51
CA ILE A 33 10.87 20.72 -4.60
C ILE A 33 11.64 21.28 -5.78
N LEU A 34 12.76 20.65 -6.11
CA LEU A 34 13.67 21.14 -7.16
C LEU A 34 13.14 20.83 -8.56
N LYS A 35 12.58 19.62 -8.72
CA LYS A 35 11.91 19.13 -9.93
C LYS A 35 11.04 17.92 -9.57
N PRO A 36 10.18 17.40 -10.47
CA PRO A 36 9.37 16.22 -10.17
C PRO A 36 10.22 15.06 -9.63
N GLY A 37 9.85 14.54 -8.46
CA GLY A 37 10.56 13.45 -7.79
C GLY A 37 11.83 13.84 -7.04
N VAL A 38 12.28 15.11 -7.08
CA VAL A 38 13.51 15.55 -6.40
C VAL A 38 13.22 16.70 -5.43
N MET A 39 13.62 16.52 -4.17
CA MET A 39 13.45 17.51 -3.11
C MET A 39 14.75 17.73 -2.38
N VAL A 40 14.91 18.89 -1.75
CA VAL A 40 15.99 19.17 -0.80
C VAL A 40 15.40 19.59 0.54
N HIS A 41 15.97 19.09 1.63
CA HIS A 41 15.74 19.59 2.99
C HIS A 41 17.00 20.29 3.46
N VAL A 42 16.85 21.46 4.05
CA VAL A 42 17.96 22.28 4.57
C VAL A 42 17.84 22.35 6.08
N GLY A 43 18.89 21.91 6.78
CA GLY A 43 19.01 21.99 8.23
C GLY A 43 19.23 23.42 8.72
N GLU A 44 19.01 23.66 10.00
CA GLU A 44 19.34 24.95 10.63
C GLU A 44 20.85 25.28 10.53
N SER A 45 21.70 24.26 10.50
CA SER A 45 23.15 24.36 10.24
C SER A 45 23.51 24.76 8.80
N GLY A 46 22.55 24.70 7.87
CA GLY A 46 22.79 24.83 6.43
C GLY A 46 23.07 23.51 5.70
N ASP A 47 23.14 22.38 6.42
CA ASP A 47 23.28 21.05 5.83
C ASP A 47 22.14 20.75 4.85
N LYS A 48 22.46 20.08 3.73
CA LYS A 48 21.48 19.77 2.68
C LYS A 48 21.35 18.28 2.46
N LEU A 49 20.12 17.78 2.54
CA LEU A 49 19.76 16.42 2.17
C LEU A 49 18.86 16.43 0.93
N TYR A 50 19.33 15.80 -0.13
CA TYR A 50 18.58 15.61 -1.36
C TYR A 50 17.84 14.27 -1.33
N THR A 51 16.59 14.27 -1.76
CA THR A 51 15.75 13.07 -1.83
C THR A 51 15.32 12.84 -3.27
N VAL A 52 15.61 11.67 -3.82
CA VAL A 52 15.08 11.20 -5.11
C VAL A 52 14.02 10.14 -4.84
N ARG A 53 12.78 10.44 -5.22
CA ARG A 53 11.62 9.56 -5.08
C ARG A 53 11.30 8.86 -6.40
N ALA A 54 11.23 7.53 -6.36
CA ALA A 54 10.85 6.71 -7.49
C ALA A 54 9.60 5.87 -7.20
N GLY A 55 8.81 5.63 -8.24
CA GLY A 55 7.67 4.73 -8.21
C GLY A 55 8.10 3.30 -7.91
N SER A 56 7.26 2.56 -7.20
CA SER A 56 7.44 1.13 -6.95
C SER A 56 6.08 0.43 -7.00
N PRO A 57 6.01 -0.80 -7.54
CA PRO A 57 4.75 -1.55 -7.66
C PRO A 57 4.22 -2.08 -6.32
N ARG A 58 4.87 -1.78 -5.18
CA ARG A 58 4.62 -2.34 -3.83
C ARG A 58 4.90 -3.85 -3.74
N LEU A 59 4.28 -4.67 -4.58
CA LEU A 59 4.59 -6.09 -4.68
C LEU A 59 5.95 -6.25 -5.37
N LEU A 60 6.97 -6.64 -4.61
CA LEU A 60 8.35 -6.68 -5.05
C LEU A 60 8.95 -8.07 -4.86
N SER A 61 9.80 -8.45 -5.81
CA SER A 61 10.71 -9.58 -5.63
C SER A 61 11.87 -9.19 -4.70
N ILE A 62 12.52 -10.18 -4.09
CA ILE A 62 13.75 -9.95 -3.33
C ILE A 62 14.90 -9.44 -4.22
N GLN A 63 14.89 -9.76 -5.51
CA GLN A 63 15.86 -9.29 -6.49
C GLN A 63 15.74 -7.77 -6.66
N THR A 64 14.51 -7.27 -6.84
CA THR A 64 14.26 -5.82 -6.95
C THR A 64 14.65 -5.08 -5.67
N ILE A 65 14.42 -5.67 -4.49
CA ILE A 65 14.86 -5.08 -3.22
C ILE A 65 16.39 -4.98 -3.16
N ARG A 66 17.11 -6.03 -3.58
CA ARG A 66 18.58 -6.02 -3.66
C ARG A 66 19.08 -4.98 -4.66
N GLU A 67 18.42 -4.83 -5.80
CA GLU A 67 18.76 -3.76 -6.76
C GLU A 67 18.59 -2.36 -6.16
N PHE A 68 17.56 -2.13 -5.34
CA PHE A 68 17.45 -0.88 -4.59
C PHE A 68 18.57 -0.71 -3.56
N CYS A 69 19.00 -1.78 -2.90
CA CYS A 69 20.18 -1.73 -2.03
C CYS A 69 21.45 -1.37 -2.80
N ASP A 70 21.69 -1.98 -3.97
CA ASP A 70 22.87 -1.69 -4.81
C ASP A 70 22.89 -0.21 -5.26
N LEU A 71 21.72 0.33 -5.64
CA LEU A 71 21.57 1.75 -5.96
C LEU A 71 21.84 2.63 -4.72
N ALA A 72 21.37 2.22 -3.55
CA ALA A 72 21.61 2.98 -2.32
C ALA A 72 23.09 2.96 -1.91
N ASP A 73 23.77 1.83 -2.04
CA ASP A 73 25.21 1.71 -1.78
C ASP A 73 26.00 2.62 -2.75
N LYS A 74 25.64 2.63 -4.03
CA LYS A 74 26.28 3.46 -5.06
C LYS A 74 26.05 4.96 -4.86
N TYR A 75 24.83 5.37 -4.53
CA TYR A 75 24.42 6.77 -4.60
C TYR A 75 24.16 7.45 -3.26
N SER A 76 23.68 6.72 -2.26
CA SER A 76 23.21 7.28 -0.98
C SER A 76 23.84 6.62 0.26
N GLY A 77 25.03 6.03 0.11
CA GLY A 77 25.82 5.48 1.24
C GLY A 77 25.13 4.30 1.94
N GLY A 78 24.35 3.52 1.21
CA GLY A 78 23.58 2.38 1.72
C GLY A 78 22.26 2.76 2.38
N TYR A 79 21.86 4.03 2.29
CA TYR A 79 20.61 4.52 2.89
C TYR A 79 19.50 4.73 1.86
N LEU A 80 18.35 4.11 2.12
CA LEU A 80 17.10 4.35 1.41
C LEU A 80 15.94 4.25 2.41
N ARG A 81 14.77 4.73 2.01
CA ARG A 81 13.52 4.52 2.76
C ARG A 81 12.34 4.31 1.83
N PHE A 82 11.26 3.76 2.38
CA PHE A 82 9.97 3.73 1.71
C PHE A 82 9.03 4.80 2.27
N THR A 83 8.17 5.32 1.41
CA THR A 83 7.11 6.26 1.79
C THR A 83 5.86 5.52 2.24
N SER A 84 4.93 6.23 2.90
CA SER A 84 3.60 5.70 3.25
C SER A 84 2.72 5.33 2.04
N ARG A 85 3.17 5.63 0.82
CA ARG A 85 2.52 5.22 -0.44
C ARG A 85 3.37 4.29 -1.28
N ASN A 86 4.30 3.58 -0.63
CA ASN A 86 5.11 2.50 -1.19
C ASN A 86 6.08 2.92 -2.31
N ASN A 87 6.25 4.22 -2.57
CA ASN A 87 7.41 4.72 -3.34
C ASN A 87 8.70 4.52 -2.54
N VAL A 88 9.81 4.38 -3.25
CA VAL A 88 11.17 4.32 -2.69
C VAL A 88 11.82 5.71 -2.75
N GLU A 89 12.59 6.06 -1.73
CA GLU A 89 13.34 7.31 -1.63
C GLU A 89 14.81 7.03 -1.32
N PHE A 90 15.70 7.61 -2.12
CA PHE A 90 17.15 7.62 -1.91
C PHE A 90 17.57 8.96 -1.30
N LEU A 91 18.48 8.93 -0.33
CA LEU A 91 18.83 10.08 0.51
C LEU A 91 20.29 10.47 0.27
N LEU A 92 20.53 11.50 -0.54
CA LEU A 92 21.85 11.89 -1.02
C LEU A 92 22.33 13.17 -0.32
N THR A 93 23.63 13.25 -0.06
CA THR A 93 24.31 14.49 0.38
C THR A 93 25.04 15.18 -0.76
N ASP A 94 25.41 14.44 -1.82
CA ASP A 94 26.06 14.95 -3.01
C ASP A 94 25.04 15.16 -4.16
N PRO A 95 24.74 16.41 -4.54
CA PRO A 95 23.80 16.70 -5.62
C PRO A 95 24.30 16.21 -6.99
N GLY A 96 25.60 16.02 -7.20
CA GLY A 96 26.17 15.49 -8.44
C GLY A 96 25.74 14.06 -8.76
N LYS A 97 25.22 13.33 -7.76
CA LYS A 97 24.72 11.95 -7.88
C LYS A 97 23.24 11.87 -8.25
N ILE A 98 22.51 12.98 -8.29
CA ILE A 98 21.06 12.99 -8.56
C ILE A 98 20.76 12.51 -9.98
N GLU A 99 21.32 13.15 -11.00
CA GLU A 99 21.04 12.77 -12.40
C GLU A 99 21.50 11.35 -12.75
N PRO A 100 22.70 10.89 -12.32
CA PRO A 100 23.11 9.50 -12.51
C PRO A 100 22.14 8.49 -11.87
N LEU A 101 21.64 8.76 -10.66
CA LEU A 101 20.66 7.90 -10.01
C LEU A 101 19.33 7.88 -10.79
N ILE A 102 18.84 9.04 -11.24
CA ILE A 102 17.61 9.13 -12.04
C ILE A 102 17.75 8.31 -13.33
N ALA A 103 18.91 8.36 -14.00
CA ALA A 103 19.18 7.59 -15.20
C ALA A 103 19.17 6.07 -14.93
N ASP A 104 19.84 5.61 -13.86
CA ASP A 104 19.87 4.19 -13.48
C ASP A 104 18.46 3.69 -13.10
N LEU A 105 17.66 4.50 -12.40
CA LEU A 105 16.27 4.19 -12.08
C LEU A 105 15.40 4.07 -13.34
N ALA A 106 15.53 5.00 -14.27
CA ALA A 106 14.81 4.99 -15.54
C ALA A 106 15.17 3.76 -16.39
N ALA A 107 16.46 3.41 -16.47
CA ALA A 107 16.93 2.21 -17.18
C ALA A 107 16.34 0.91 -16.60
N LYS A 108 15.99 0.92 -15.32
CA LYS A 108 15.34 -0.19 -14.61
C LYS A 108 13.80 -0.12 -14.60
N GLY A 109 13.21 0.89 -15.23
CA GLY A 109 11.75 1.06 -15.31
C GLY A 109 11.10 1.64 -14.06
N PHE A 110 11.85 2.32 -13.18
CA PHE A 110 11.32 3.01 -12.01
C PHE A 110 11.22 4.52 -12.28
N PRO A 111 10.03 5.05 -12.63
CA PRO A 111 9.89 6.47 -12.93
C PRO A 111 10.15 7.31 -11.67
N VAL A 112 10.83 8.45 -11.84
CA VAL A 112 11.06 9.43 -10.78
C VAL A 112 9.94 10.47 -10.80
N GLY A 113 9.35 10.74 -9.63
CA GLY A 113 8.15 11.58 -9.57
C GLY A 113 7.38 11.49 -8.25
N GLY A 114 6.08 11.80 -8.32
CA GLY A 114 5.15 11.65 -7.20
C GLY A 114 5.37 12.66 -6.06
N THR A 115 5.88 13.85 -6.36
CA THR A 115 6.05 15.00 -5.46
C THR A 115 5.10 16.15 -5.85
N ALA A 116 4.92 17.14 -4.97
CA ALA A 116 4.03 18.28 -5.21
C ALA A 116 2.59 17.88 -5.64
N ASN A 117 2.00 18.63 -6.57
CA ASN A 117 0.67 18.40 -7.14
C ASN A 117 0.73 17.38 -8.28
N ALA A 118 0.92 16.13 -7.89
CA ALA A 118 1.05 14.96 -8.76
C ALA A 118 0.16 13.82 -8.25
N ILE A 119 -0.04 12.80 -9.08
CA ILE A 119 -0.55 11.49 -8.65
C ILE A 119 0.63 10.68 -8.12
N SER A 120 0.66 10.43 -6.82
CA SER A 120 1.80 9.78 -6.17
C SER A 120 1.44 8.35 -5.75
N ASN A 121 1.57 7.41 -6.68
CA ASN A 121 1.27 5.98 -6.54
C ASN A 121 -0.18 5.69 -6.08
N MET A 122 -0.61 4.43 -6.12
CA MET A 122 -1.91 3.97 -5.61
C MET A 122 -1.70 3.09 -4.38
N VAL A 123 -2.32 3.48 -3.26
CA VAL A 123 -2.43 2.56 -2.11
C VAL A 123 -3.40 1.46 -2.51
N HIS A 124 -2.96 0.21 -2.43
CA HIS A 124 -3.76 -0.92 -2.87
C HIS A 124 -3.59 -2.15 -1.98
N THR A 125 -4.41 -3.17 -2.24
CA THR A 125 -4.60 -4.37 -1.41
C THR A 125 -3.99 -5.62 -2.05
N GLN A 126 -4.33 -6.80 -1.54
CA GLN A 126 -3.83 -8.06 -2.05
C GLN A 126 -4.46 -8.48 -3.38
N GLY A 127 -5.77 -8.25 -3.57
CA GLY A 127 -6.48 -8.76 -4.74
C GLY A 127 -6.40 -10.30 -4.85
N TRP A 128 -6.38 -10.80 -6.07
CA TRP A 128 -6.34 -12.24 -6.36
C TRP A 128 -4.97 -12.87 -6.10
N VAL A 129 -3.94 -12.05 -5.85
CA VAL A 129 -2.60 -12.54 -5.51
C VAL A 129 -2.60 -13.32 -4.18
N HIS A 130 -3.50 -12.98 -3.24
CA HIS A 130 -3.45 -13.61 -1.92
C HIS A 130 -4.78 -13.65 -1.12
N CYS A 131 -5.76 -12.79 -1.42
CA CYS A 131 -6.95 -12.67 -0.57
C CYS A 131 -8.10 -13.56 -1.06
N HIS A 132 -8.73 -14.28 -0.13
CA HIS A 132 -9.86 -15.19 -0.42
C HIS A 132 -11.21 -14.47 -0.53
N SER A 133 -11.33 -13.22 -0.06
CA SER A 133 -12.57 -12.42 -0.09
C SER A 133 -12.56 -11.30 -1.13
N ALA A 134 -11.61 -11.34 -2.07
CA ALA A 134 -11.47 -10.33 -3.12
C ALA A 134 -12.60 -10.42 -4.15
N ALA A 135 -13.27 -9.29 -4.41
CA ALA A 135 -14.24 -9.14 -5.50
C ALA A 135 -13.57 -8.72 -6.83
N THR A 136 -12.33 -8.24 -6.78
CA THR A 136 -11.51 -7.85 -7.94
C THR A 136 -10.02 -8.01 -7.62
N ASP A 137 -9.18 -8.03 -8.64
CA ASP A 137 -7.73 -7.95 -8.45
C ASP A 137 -7.29 -6.54 -8.00
N ALA A 138 -6.11 -6.45 -7.38
CA ALA A 138 -5.51 -5.20 -6.96
C ALA A 138 -4.34 -4.80 -7.87
N SER A 139 -3.30 -5.64 -7.96
CA SER A 139 -2.06 -5.29 -8.67
C SER A 139 -2.28 -5.02 -10.16
N GLY A 140 -3.10 -5.83 -10.83
CA GLY A 140 -3.42 -5.65 -12.25
C GLY A 140 -4.19 -4.36 -12.52
N VAL A 141 -5.19 -4.03 -11.70
CA VAL A 141 -5.96 -2.78 -11.86
C VAL A 141 -5.08 -1.57 -11.60
N VAL A 142 -4.25 -1.60 -10.55
CA VAL A 142 -3.31 -0.51 -10.25
C VAL A 142 -2.32 -0.29 -11.38
N LYS A 143 -1.78 -1.38 -11.95
CA LYS A 143 -0.86 -1.29 -13.10
C LYS A 143 -1.55 -0.62 -14.28
N ALA A 144 -2.75 -1.06 -14.66
CA ALA A 144 -3.50 -0.48 -15.77
C ALA A 144 -3.80 1.01 -15.55
N VAL A 145 -4.25 1.40 -14.35
CA VAL A 145 -4.55 2.81 -14.03
C VAL A 145 -3.28 3.67 -14.02
N MET A 146 -2.20 3.18 -13.42
CA MET A 146 -0.96 3.95 -13.34
C MET A 146 -0.24 4.05 -14.69
N ASP A 147 -0.43 3.10 -15.61
CA ASP A 147 0.10 3.20 -16.97
C ASP A 147 -0.56 4.35 -17.75
N GLU A 148 -1.88 4.49 -17.65
CA GLU A 148 -2.62 5.60 -18.25
C GLU A 148 -2.31 6.96 -17.59
N LEU A 149 -1.97 6.94 -16.30
CA LEU A 149 -1.78 8.15 -15.49
C LEU A 149 -0.32 8.47 -15.18
N VAL A 150 0.64 7.77 -15.79
CA VAL A 150 2.08 7.90 -15.46
C VAL A 150 2.60 9.32 -15.68
N ASP A 151 2.07 10.04 -16.68
CA ASP A 151 2.42 11.43 -16.93
C ASP A 151 2.10 12.35 -15.74
N TYR A 152 1.04 12.06 -14.99
CA TYR A 152 0.69 12.80 -13.77
C TYR A 152 1.52 12.38 -12.56
N PHE A 153 2.27 11.29 -12.65
CA PHE A 153 3.27 10.91 -11.65
C PHE A 153 4.60 11.65 -11.90
N THR A 154 5.03 11.76 -13.16
CA THR A 154 6.32 12.37 -13.55
C THR A 154 6.27 13.88 -13.73
N THR A 155 5.08 14.49 -13.63
CA THR A 155 4.89 15.95 -13.73
C THR A 155 4.12 16.51 -12.54
N THR A 156 4.05 17.84 -12.43
CA THR A 156 3.35 18.55 -11.33
C THR A 156 2.31 19.52 -11.88
N LYS A 157 1.45 19.03 -12.79
CA LYS A 157 0.48 19.85 -13.53
C LYS A 157 -0.94 19.88 -12.93
N LEU A 158 -1.17 19.22 -11.80
CA LEU A 158 -2.49 19.19 -11.16
C LEU A 158 -2.73 20.45 -10.31
N PRO A 159 -3.99 20.86 -10.10
CA PRO A 159 -4.33 21.97 -9.20
C PRO A 159 -3.92 21.70 -7.74
N ALA A 160 -3.98 20.43 -7.33
CA ALA A 160 -3.58 19.95 -6.01
C ALA A 160 -3.04 18.53 -6.11
N LYS A 161 -2.45 18.03 -5.03
CA LYS A 161 -2.04 16.64 -4.92
C LYS A 161 -3.27 15.73 -4.94
N LEU A 162 -3.26 14.72 -5.81
CA LEU A 162 -4.37 13.80 -5.98
C LEU A 162 -3.98 12.39 -5.51
N ARG A 163 -4.83 11.79 -4.68
CA ARG A 163 -4.65 10.47 -4.08
C ARG A 163 -5.60 9.47 -4.71
N LEU A 164 -5.01 8.40 -5.20
CA LEU A 164 -5.70 7.24 -5.72
C LEU A 164 -5.59 6.08 -4.72
N ALA A 165 -6.67 5.34 -4.50
CA ALA A 165 -6.61 4.11 -3.72
C ALA A 165 -7.49 3.01 -4.33
N LEU A 166 -7.14 1.76 -4.06
CA LEU A 166 -7.89 0.59 -4.47
C LEU A 166 -8.03 -0.44 -3.35
N ALA A 167 -9.25 -0.92 -3.14
CA ALA A 167 -9.51 -2.06 -2.28
C ALA A 167 -10.25 -3.16 -3.06
N CYS A 168 -9.76 -4.39 -2.93
CA CYS A 168 -10.32 -5.54 -3.62
C CYS A 168 -11.69 -5.97 -3.08
N CYS A 169 -12.05 -5.53 -1.87
CA CYS A 169 -13.37 -5.69 -1.27
C CYS A 169 -13.66 -4.54 -0.29
N LEU A 170 -14.88 -4.51 0.22
CA LEU A 170 -15.42 -3.53 1.15
C LEU A 170 -14.88 -3.57 2.59
N ASN A 171 -13.99 -4.50 2.92
CA ASN A 171 -13.13 -4.33 4.10
C ASN A 171 -12.18 -3.12 3.93
N MET A 172 -12.05 -2.60 2.71
CA MET A 172 -11.39 -1.32 2.39
C MET A 172 -9.98 -1.19 2.95
N CYS A 173 -9.21 -2.28 3.06
CA CYS A 173 -7.91 -2.31 3.70
C CYS A 173 -6.95 -1.28 3.08
N GLY A 174 -6.76 -0.13 3.73
CA GLY A 174 -6.00 1.00 3.20
C GLY A 174 -6.81 2.29 3.21
N ALA A 175 -6.74 3.05 2.11
CA ALA A 175 -7.17 4.44 2.09
C ALA A 175 -8.36 4.73 1.15
N VAL A 176 -9.13 3.71 0.74
CA VAL A 176 -10.26 3.88 -0.20
C VAL A 176 -11.30 4.87 0.32
N HIS A 177 -11.64 4.81 1.61
CA HIS A 177 -12.66 5.68 2.22
C HIS A 177 -12.22 7.15 2.40
N CYS A 178 -10.95 7.47 2.15
CA CYS A 178 -10.36 8.79 2.39
C CYS A 178 -9.37 9.24 1.29
N SER A 179 -9.55 8.74 0.06
CA SER A 179 -8.78 9.17 -1.11
C SER A 179 -9.64 10.01 -2.05
N ASP A 180 -9.01 10.90 -2.82
CA ASP A 180 -9.69 11.77 -3.77
C ASP A 180 -10.45 10.97 -4.85
N ILE A 181 -9.84 9.87 -5.31
CA ILE A 181 -10.49 8.89 -6.18
C ILE A 181 -10.20 7.48 -5.64
N ALA A 182 -11.24 6.67 -5.54
CA ALA A 182 -11.14 5.33 -5.02
C ALA A 182 -11.80 4.30 -5.95
N ILE A 183 -11.14 3.15 -6.09
CA ILE A 183 -11.66 1.98 -6.80
C ILE A 183 -11.97 0.90 -5.76
N LEU A 184 -13.19 0.37 -5.81
CA LEU A 184 -13.66 -0.60 -4.83
C LEU A 184 -14.27 -1.82 -5.53
N GLY A 185 -13.74 -3.00 -5.20
CA GLY A 185 -14.39 -4.26 -5.55
C GLY A 185 -15.66 -4.47 -4.72
N VAL A 186 -16.77 -4.76 -5.40
CA VAL A 186 -18.05 -5.07 -4.76
C VAL A 186 -18.68 -6.32 -5.38
N HIS A 187 -19.34 -7.11 -4.55
CA HIS A 187 -20.18 -8.20 -5.02
C HIS A 187 -21.57 -7.66 -5.38
N ARG A 188 -22.30 -8.43 -6.21
CA ARG A 188 -23.69 -8.08 -6.63
C ARG A 188 -24.64 -9.28 -6.53
N ARG A 189 -24.25 -10.30 -5.76
CA ARG A 189 -25.03 -11.53 -5.56
C ARG A 189 -24.94 -11.94 -4.09
N PRO A 190 -26.02 -12.47 -3.51
CA PRO A 190 -25.98 -13.09 -2.18
C PRO A 190 -24.96 -14.24 -2.14
N PRO A 191 -24.41 -14.57 -0.96
CA PRO A 191 -23.54 -15.73 -0.81
C PRO A 191 -24.33 -17.02 -1.05
N LYS A 192 -23.66 -18.03 -1.61
CA LYS A 192 -24.20 -19.38 -1.70
C LYS A 192 -23.92 -20.11 -0.39
N ILE A 193 -24.92 -20.80 0.12
CA ILE A 193 -24.82 -21.54 1.38
C ILE A 193 -24.41 -22.97 1.05
N ASP A 194 -23.38 -23.47 1.75
CA ASP A 194 -22.97 -24.87 1.71
C ASP A 194 -23.45 -25.55 3.01
N ASP A 195 -24.70 -26.01 2.99
CA ASP A 195 -25.39 -26.58 4.17
C ASP A 195 -24.65 -27.79 4.76
N GLU A 196 -23.79 -28.47 3.99
CA GLU A 196 -22.99 -29.60 4.47
C GLU A 196 -21.77 -29.16 5.28
N LYS A 197 -21.24 -27.96 5.01
CA LYS A 197 -20.04 -27.42 5.66
C LYS A 197 -20.34 -26.45 6.78
N VAL A 198 -21.39 -25.63 6.67
CA VAL A 198 -21.77 -24.64 7.70
C VAL A 198 -21.72 -25.22 9.12
N PRO A 199 -22.37 -26.37 9.45
CA PRO A 199 -22.34 -26.92 10.81
C PRO A 199 -20.97 -27.47 11.25
N LYS A 200 -20.01 -27.66 10.35
CA LYS A 200 -18.70 -28.24 10.63
C LYS A 200 -17.62 -27.20 10.84
N ILE A 201 -17.74 -26.04 10.21
CA ILE A 201 -16.67 -25.03 10.16
C ILE A 201 -17.09 -23.64 10.63
N CYS A 202 -18.39 -23.39 10.80
CA CYS A 202 -18.91 -22.07 11.14
C CYS A 202 -19.56 -22.04 12.52
N GLU A 203 -19.32 -20.96 13.24
CA GLU A 203 -20.04 -20.64 14.48
C GLU A 203 -21.23 -19.73 14.14
N ILE A 204 -22.43 -20.31 14.10
CA ILE A 204 -23.63 -19.67 13.54
C ILE A 204 -23.96 -18.32 14.19
N PRO A 205 -23.92 -18.15 15.52
CA PRO A 205 -24.14 -16.84 16.15
C PRO A 205 -23.24 -15.73 15.59
N SER A 206 -21.95 -16.00 15.37
CA SER A 206 -21.00 -15.05 14.78
C SER A 206 -21.34 -14.74 13.33
N VAL A 207 -21.76 -15.73 12.54
CA VAL A 207 -22.19 -15.51 11.14
C VAL A 207 -23.42 -14.61 11.08
N VAL A 208 -24.40 -14.83 11.96
CA VAL A 208 -25.60 -13.99 12.06
C VAL A 208 -25.21 -12.56 12.48
N ALA A 209 -24.39 -12.43 13.53
CA ALA A 209 -23.94 -11.13 14.05
C ALA A 209 -23.08 -10.34 13.05
N ALA A 210 -22.37 -11.04 12.14
CA ALA A 210 -21.56 -10.41 11.09
C ALA A 210 -22.40 -9.66 10.05
N CYS A 211 -23.72 -9.90 9.96
CA CYS A 211 -24.56 -9.27 8.95
C CYS A 211 -25.08 -7.88 9.40
N PRO A 212 -24.59 -6.77 8.82
CA PRO A 212 -24.99 -5.43 9.27
C PRO A 212 -26.43 -5.07 8.92
N THR A 213 -27.03 -5.72 7.92
CA THR A 213 -28.43 -5.52 7.52
C THR A 213 -29.37 -6.55 8.12
N ALA A 214 -28.86 -7.41 9.01
CA ALA A 214 -29.60 -8.51 9.62
C ALA A 214 -30.36 -9.37 8.59
N ALA A 215 -29.71 -9.70 7.46
CA ALA A 215 -30.25 -10.56 6.41
C ALA A 215 -30.06 -12.06 6.67
N ILE A 216 -29.24 -12.45 7.65
CA ILE A 216 -28.93 -13.86 7.95
C ILE A 216 -29.75 -14.32 9.15
N ARG A 217 -30.34 -15.51 9.06
CA ARG A 217 -31.06 -16.17 10.16
C ARG A 217 -30.57 -17.60 10.34
N PRO A 218 -30.55 -18.13 11.59
CA PRO A 218 -30.35 -19.55 11.82
C PRO A 218 -31.47 -20.36 11.18
N LYS A 219 -31.12 -21.50 10.58
CA LYS A 219 -32.06 -22.47 10.00
C LYS A 219 -31.63 -23.89 10.40
N ARG A 220 -32.55 -24.84 10.37
CA ARG A 220 -32.21 -26.27 10.46
C ARG A 220 -32.65 -27.01 9.20
N ILE A 221 -31.82 -27.93 8.73
CA ILE A 221 -32.09 -28.80 7.59
C ILE A 221 -31.77 -30.23 8.04
N ASP A 222 -32.75 -31.12 8.01
CA ASP A 222 -32.63 -32.53 8.45
C ASP A 222 -31.97 -32.68 9.83
N GLY A 223 -32.35 -31.80 10.76
CA GLY A 223 -31.82 -31.78 12.13
C GLY A 223 -30.42 -31.16 12.29
N LYS A 224 -29.72 -30.83 11.21
CA LYS A 224 -28.42 -30.13 11.24
C LYS A 224 -28.63 -28.62 11.22
N GLU A 225 -27.72 -27.90 11.88
CA GLU A 225 -27.74 -26.44 11.89
C GLU A 225 -27.20 -25.87 10.57
N SER A 226 -27.82 -24.80 10.09
CA SER A 226 -27.38 -24.02 8.94
C SER A 226 -27.86 -22.57 9.09
N VAL A 227 -27.78 -21.79 8.03
CA VAL A 227 -28.30 -20.43 7.93
C VAL A 227 -29.18 -20.27 6.69
N GLU A 228 -29.98 -19.23 6.67
CA GLU A 228 -30.64 -18.73 5.47
C GLU A 228 -30.32 -17.24 5.26
N VAL A 229 -30.39 -16.79 4.00
CA VAL A 229 -30.15 -15.40 3.62
C VAL A 229 -31.43 -14.84 3.01
N ILE A 230 -31.93 -13.78 3.64
CA ILE A 230 -33.04 -12.96 3.15
C ILE A 230 -32.48 -12.04 2.05
N GLU A 231 -32.61 -12.45 0.79
CA GLU A 231 -31.95 -11.80 -0.35
C GLU A 231 -32.30 -10.31 -0.48
N GLU A 232 -33.56 -9.94 -0.23
CA GLU A 232 -34.05 -8.56 -0.30
C GLU A 232 -33.40 -7.63 0.74
N ARG A 233 -32.78 -8.19 1.78
CA ARG A 233 -32.02 -7.45 2.80
C ARG A 233 -30.50 -7.54 2.59
N CYS A 234 -30.03 -8.44 1.72
CA CYS A 234 -28.62 -8.64 1.48
C CYS A 234 -28.07 -7.51 0.60
N MET A 235 -27.02 -6.85 1.07
CA MET A 235 -26.28 -5.84 0.28
C MET A 235 -24.90 -6.35 -0.18
N PHE A 236 -24.71 -7.67 -0.16
CA PHE A 236 -23.55 -8.36 -0.74
C PHE A 236 -22.20 -7.97 -0.13
N CYS A 237 -22.17 -7.59 1.16
CA CYS A 237 -20.90 -7.22 1.79
C CYS A 237 -19.89 -8.38 1.84
N GLY A 238 -20.37 -9.62 1.94
CA GLY A 238 -19.49 -10.77 2.15
C GLY A 238 -18.81 -10.78 3.51
N ASN A 239 -19.28 -10.02 4.51
CA ASN A 239 -18.73 -10.08 5.86
C ASN A 239 -19.03 -11.45 6.51
N CYS A 240 -20.20 -12.03 6.22
CA CYS A 240 -20.50 -13.42 6.57
C CYS A 240 -19.43 -14.36 6.00
N TYR A 241 -19.10 -14.18 4.71
CA TYR A 241 -17.90 -14.65 3.98
C TYR A 241 -16.64 -14.88 4.82
N THR A 242 -16.32 -13.82 5.58
CA THR A 242 -15.05 -13.69 6.31
C THR A 242 -15.08 -14.49 7.62
N VAL A 243 -16.29 -14.70 8.16
CA VAL A 243 -16.53 -15.42 9.42
C VAL A 243 -16.87 -16.89 9.16
N CYS A 244 -17.39 -17.20 7.96
CA CYS A 244 -17.84 -18.49 7.44
C CYS A 244 -17.82 -18.42 5.89
#